data_AF-A0A7X7VY88-F1
#
_entry.id   AF-A0A7X7VY88-F1
#
_cell.length_a   1.000
_cell.length_b   1.000
_cell.length_c   1.000
_cell.angle_alpha   90.00
_cell.angle_beta   90.00
_cell.angle_gamma   90.00
#
_symmetry.space_group_name_H-M   'P 1'
#
loop_
_entity.id
_entity.type
_entity.pdbx_description
1 polymer ?
#
loop_
_entity_poly.entity_id
_entity_poly.type
_entity_poly.pdbx_seq_one_letter_code
_entity_poly.pdbx_strand_id
1 'polypeptide(L)'
;MNYVVHIFYILAITVKAFAYYGSIGIEKYPLITLMLTVFYLAAIYFICGSKKLVYFCISIPVSLLMLTNVLYNRYFHMFFSLGTISQAGKLREVGGIALDLARPADLLLFADPVLPSIFAAFAKKRIRNKKQGTVWARFAPRAAVALVMAGSLVFLSVNPKDSRLVTALSHQELFTWHVKDSFFRSEVINAGDVADMENAETEIVVPEQLDDSGYLHGIASGRNLIVIQMEAFQDFLINAVYNGQELTPNLNRLVAGESIYFSSYYQQLGRGNTSDAEFVTNNSLYPVLYGSVYELYYGNRFYGLPWVL
;
A
#
# COMPACT_ATOMS: atom_id res chain seq x y z
N MET A 1 -35.67 21.23 -1.11
CA MET A 1 -34.57 20.41 -1.67
C MET A 1 -34.53 19.15 -0.82
N ASN A 2 -34.76 17.97 -1.40
CA ASN A 2 -35.19 16.77 -0.66
C ASN A 2 -34.09 16.19 0.24
N TYR A 3 -34.30 16.21 1.56
CA TYR A 3 -33.50 15.51 2.57
C TYR A 3 -33.22 14.04 2.22
N VAL A 4 -34.15 13.38 1.54
CA VAL A 4 -34.03 12.01 1.01
C VAL A 4 -32.80 11.84 0.12
N VAL A 5 -32.48 12.82 -0.73
CA VAL A 5 -31.31 12.74 -1.62
C VAL A 5 -30.02 12.78 -0.79
N HIS A 6 -29.95 13.66 0.21
CA HIS A 6 -28.78 13.76 1.08
C HIS A 6 -28.57 12.47 1.89
N ILE A 7 -29.63 11.90 2.45
CA ILE A 7 -29.58 10.62 3.16
C ILE A 7 -29.07 9.50 2.25
N PHE A 8 -29.53 9.46 1.00
CA PHE A 8 -29.09 8.45 0.04
C PHE A 8 -27.59 8.59 -0.31
N TYR A 9 -27.08 9.81 -0.49
CA TYR A 9 -25.64 10.03 -0.70
C TYR A 9 -24.80 9.58 0.51
N ILE A 10 -25.23 9.93 1.73
CA ILE A 10 -24.52 9.51 2.95
C ILE A 10 -24.51 7.98 3.06
N LEU A 11 -25.65 7.32 2.81
CA LEU A 11 -25.72 5.87 2.81
C LEU A 11 -24.78 5.23 1.77
N ALA A 12 -24.75 5.77 0.54
CA ALA A 12 -23.85 5.28 -0.50
C ALA A 12 -22.37 5.46 -0.14
N ILE A 13 -22.02 6.61 0.47
CA ILE A 13 -20.68 6.87 1.02
C ILE A 13 -20.32 5.84 2.09
N THR A 14 -21.23 5.54 3.01
CA THR A 14 -21.01 4.56 4.08
C THR A 14 -20.82 3.15 3.52
N VAL A 15 -21.67 2.72 2.58
CA VAL A 15 -21.54 1.40 1.91
C VAL A 15 -20.20 1.29 1.19
N LYS A 16 -19.79 2.35 0.46
CA LYS A 16 -18.49 2.41 -0.19
C LYS A 16 -17.33 2.31 0.78
N ALA A 17 -17.34 3.08 1.87
CA ALA A 17 -16.27 3.05 2.87
C ALA A 17 -16.17 1.67 3.53
N PHE A 18 -17.31 1.03 3.79
CA PHE A 18 -17.37 -0.33 4.32
C PHE A 18 -16.80 -1.36 3.32
N ALA A 19 -17.20 -1.29 2.05
CA ALA A 19 -16.68 -2.18 1.00
C ALA A 19 -15.17 -2.01 0.79
N TYR A 20 -14.67 -0.78 0.88
CA TYR A 20 -13.25 -0.47 0.77
C TYR A 20 -12.43 -1.11 1.89
N TYR A 21 -12.78 -0.83 3.15
CA TYR A 21 -12.02 -1.36 4.28
C TYR A 21 -12.23 -2.85 4.52
N GLY A 22 -13.40 -3.39 4.14
CA GLY A 22 -13.60 -4.84 4.08
C GLY A 22 -12.74 -5.54 3.03
N SER A 23 -12.35 -4.82 1.96
CA SER A 23 -11.46 -5.36 0.93
C SER A 23 -9.98 -5.24 1.28
N ILE A 24 -9.60 -4.24 2.06
CA ILE A 24 -8.22 -4.01 2.54
C ILE A 24 -7.90 -4.86 3.78
N GLY A 25 -8.88 -5.09 4.66
CA GLY A 25 -8.67 -5.85 5.89
C GLY A 25 -7.94 -5.06 6.98
N ILE A 26 -8.54 -3.97 7.46
CA ILE A 26 -7.96 -3.19 8.56
C ILE A 26 -8.08 -3.92 9.90
N GLU A 27 -6.95 -4.07 10.59
CA GLU A 27 -6.88 -4.73 11.90
C GLU A 27 -7.05 -3.77 13.08
N LYS A 28 -6.38 -2.60 13.05
CA LYS A 28 -6.36 -1.66 14.18
C LYS A 28 -7.45 -0.60 14.03
N TYR A 29 -8.26 -0.37 15.07
CA TYR A 29 -9.27 0.72 15.11
C TYR A 29 -10.22 0.84 13.89
N PRO A 30 -10.77 -0.25 13.33
CA PRO A 30 -11.50 -0.23 12.06
C PRO A 30 -12.72 0.71 12.06
N LEU A 31 -13.44 0.79 13.19
CA LEU A 31 -14.60 1.66 13.31
C LEU A 31 -14.24 3.14 13.19
N ILE A 32 -13.16 3.58 13.85
CA ILE A 32 -12.72 4.99 13.83
C ILE A 32 -12.25 5.36 12.42
N THR A 33 -11.46 4.50 11.78
CA THR A 33 -11.01 4.71 10.41
C THR A 33 -12.19 4.83 9.44
N LEU A 34 -13.17 3.94 9.55
CA LEU A 34 -14.37 3.99 8.72
C LEU A 34 -15.15 5.29 8.95
N MET A 35 -15.35 5.70 10.21
CA MET A 35 -16.06 6.94 10.54
C MET A 35 -15.34 8.17 9.99
N LEU A 36 -14.00 8.18 10.06
CA LEU A 36 -13.17 9.28 9.56
C LEU A 36 -13.25 9.42 8.03
N THR A 37 -13.16 8.31 7.29
CA THR A 37 -13.31 8.33 5.83
C THR A 37 -14.73 8.73 5.40
N VAL A 38 -15.77 8.25 6.11
CA VAL A 38 -17.15 8.68 5.88
C VAL A 38 -17.30 10.18 6.14
N PHE A 39 -16.68 10.70 7.21
CA PHE A 39 -16.67 12.13 7.50
C PHE A 39 -16.02 12.93 6.36
N TYR A 40 -14.85 12.52 5.86
CA TYR A 40 -14.18 13.22 4.76
C TYR A 40 -14.96 13.17 3.45
N LEU A 41 -15.51 12.02 3.07
CA LEU A 41 -16.37 11.91 1.88
C LEU A 41 -17.65 12.76 2.02
N ALA A 42 -18.27 12.75 3.20
CA ALA A 42 -19.44 13.58 3.49
C ALA A 42 -19.11 15.07 3.49
N ALA A 43 -17.93 15.46 3.99
CA ALA A 43 -17.44 16.84 3.95
C ALA A 43 -17.22 17.29 2.49
N ILE A 44 -16.58 16.49 1.65
CA ILE A 44 -16.43 16.75 0.21
C ILE A 44 -17.80 16.95 -0.44
N TYR A 45 -18.75 16.04 -0.18
CA TYR A 45 -20.12 16.15 -0.67
C TYR A 45 -20.79 17.47 -0.24
N PHE A 46 -20.68 17.84 1.04
CA PHE A 46 -21.28 19.05 1.57
C PHE A 46 -20.66 20.34 0.99
N ILE A 47 -19.34 20.36 0.83
CA ILE A 47 -18.57 21.48 0.26
C ILE A 47 -18.96 21.72 -1.21
N CYS A 48 -19.10 20.65 -2.00
CA CYS A 48 -19.55 20.75 -3.40
C CYS A 48 -20.92 21.45 -3.54
N GLY A 49 -21.73 21.43 -2.48
CA GLY A 49 -23.11 21.90 -2.50
C GLY A 49 -23.94 21.08 -3.47
N SER A 50 -25.20 21.45 -3.69
CA SER A 50 -26.16 20.71 -4.52
C SER A 50 -25.78 20.51 -6.01
N LYS A 51 -24.55 20.87 -6.40
CA LYS A 51 -23.97 20.69 -7.73
C LYS A 51 -23.51 19.23 -7.91
N LYS A 52 -24.47 18.35 -8.23
CA LYS A 52 -24.27 16.91 -8.39
C LYS A 52 -23.14 16.56 -9.38
N LEU A 53 -22.99 17.33 -10.46
CA LEU A 53 -21.93 17.14 -11.45
C LEU A 53 -20.53 17.39 -10.87
N VAL A 54 -20.37 18.43 -10.04
CA VAL A 54 -19.07 18.73 -9.39
C VAL A 54 -18.68 17.60 -8.44
N TYR A 55 -19.63 17.12 -7.63
CA TYR A 55 -19.41 15.98 -6.78
C TYR A 55 -19.06 14.72 -7.57
N PHE A 56 -19.76 14.43 -8.67
CA PHE A 56 -19.46 13.31 -9.56
C PHE A 56 -18.01 13.38 -10.10
N CYS A 57 -17.59 14.54 -10.61
CA CYS A 57 -16.24 14.72 -11.13
C CYS A 57 -15.14 14.55 -10.07
N ILE A 58 -15.42 14.84 -8.80
CA ILE A 58 -14.46 14.67 -7.68
C ILE A 58 -14.49 13.24 -7.14
N SER A 59 -15.67 12.63 -7.02
CA SER A 59 -15.85 11.30 -6.43
C SER A 59 -15.36 10.18 -7.35
N ILE A 60 -15.39 10.35 -8.67
CA ILE A 60 -14.85 9.36 -9.62
C ILE A 60 -13.33 9.14 -9.39
N PRO A 61 -12.46 10.17 -9.43
CA PRO A 61 -11.04 10.02 -9.10
C PRO A 61 -10.79 9.40 -7.73
N VAL A 62 -11.56 9.79 -6.70
CA VAL A 62 -11.43 9.17 -5.36
C VAL A 62 -11.79 7.68 -5.39
N SER A 63 -12.82 7.30 -6.14
CA SER A 63 -13.22 5.89 -6.31
C SER A 63 -12.16 5.08 -7.06
N LEU A 64 -11.55 5.67 -8.10
CA LEU A 64 -10.41 5.08 -8.80
C LEU A 64 -9.21 4.91 -7.86
N LEU A 65 -8.90 5.91 -7.04
CA LEU A 65 -7.81 5.82 -6.06
C LEU A 65 -8.05 4.71 -5.03
N MET A 66 -9.29 4.57 -4.56
CA MET A 66 -9.70 3.48 -3.67
C MET A 66 -9.58 2.12 -4.36
N LEU A 67 -9.99 1.99 -5.61
CA LEU A 67 -9.81 0.77 -6.39
C LEU A 67 -8.32 0.44 -6.54
N THR A 68 -7.49 1.41 -6.88
CA THR A 68 -6.03 1.23 -6.97
C THR A 68 -5.47 0.73 -5.65
N ASN A 69 -5.84 1.33 -4.51
CA ASN A 69 -5.42 0.88 -3.20
C ASN A 69 -5.85 -0.57 -2.91
N VAL A 70 -7.09 -0.96 -3.25
CA VAL A 70 -7.58 -2.33 -3.05
C VAL A 70 -6.78 -3.35 -3.88
N LEU A 71 -6.59 -3.08 -5.18
CA LEU A 71 -5.84 -3.99 -6.05
C LEU A 71 -4.37 -4.07 -5.64
N TYR A 72 -3.78 -2.92 -5.29
CA TYR A 72 -2.40 -2.86 -4.85
C TYR A 72 -2.19 -3.58 -3.52
N ASN A 73 -3.11 -3.44 -2.56
CA ASN A 73 -3.05 -4.14 -1.29
C ASN A 73 -3.25 -5.66 -1.43
N ARG A 74 -4.09 -6.13 -2.37
CA ARG A 74 -4.23 -7.58 -2.63
C ARG A 74 -2.95 -8.24 -3.15
N TYR A 75 -2.10 -7.49 -3.85
CA TYR A 75 -0.85 -8.00 -4.40
C TYR A 75 0.35 -7.76 -3.47
N PHE A 76 0.48 -6.54 -2.94
CA PHE A 76 1.65 -6.09 -2.17
C PHE A 76 1.39 -5.97 -0.66
N HIS A 77 0.17 -6.24 -0.17
CA HIS A 77 -0.23 -6.09 1.24
C HIS A 77 -0.01 -4.68 1.83
N MET A 78 0.00 -3.65 0.98
CA MET A 78 0.26 -2.26 1.37
C MET A 78 -0.57 -1.26 0.53
N PHE A 79 -0.59 0.02 0.92
CA PHE A 79 -1.28 1.08 0.17
C PHE A 79 -0.44 1.60 -1.02
N PHE A 80 -1.11 2.10 -2.05
CA PHE A 80 -0.47 2.57 -3.28
C PHE A 80 0.13 3.98 -3.14
N SER A 81 1.47 4.09 -3.11
CA SER A 81 2.26 5.34 -3.08
C SER A 81 2.13 6.17 -4.36
N LEU A 82 1.67 7.42 -4.25
CA LEU A 82 1.59 8.34 -5.38
C LEU A 82 2.98 8.65 -5.95
N GLY A 83 4.02 8.65 -5.11
CA GLY A 83 5.40 8.81 -5.58
C GLY A 83 5.93 7.65 -6.42
N THR A 84 5.25 6.50 -6.45
CA THR A 84 5.61 5.39 -7.36
C THR A 84 5.01 5.52 -8.76
N ILE A 85 4.17 6.53 -9.01
CA ILE A 85 3.63 6.79 -10.36
C ILE A 85 4.77 7.07 -11.36
N SER A 86 5.85 7.72 -10.93
CA SER A 86 7.04 7.93 -11.77
C SER A 86 7.71 6.62 -12.21
N GLN A 87 7.53 5.54 -11.44
CA GLN A 87 8.03 4.19 -11.71
C GLN A 87 6.98 3.30 -12.42
N ALA A 88 5.78 3.81 -12.71
CA ALA A 88 4.67 3.03 -13.27
C ALA A 88 4.99 2.38 -14.61
N GLY A 89 5.92 2.95 -15.40
CA GLY A 89 6.39 2.34 -16.64
C GLY A 89 7.01 0.95 -16.46
N LYS A 90 7.65 0.70 -15.31
CA LYS A 90 8.24 -0.60 -14.94
C LYS A 90 7.22 -1.57 -14.35
N LEU A 91 6.16 -1.04 -13.74
CA LEU A 91 5.04 -1.82 -13.18
C LEU A 91 4.06 -2.32 -14.25
N ARG A 92 4.22 -1.96 -15.53
CA ARG A 92 3.31 -2.36 -16.61
C ARG A 92 3.22 -3.87 -16.80
N GLU A 93 4.30 -4.60 -16.51
CA GLU A 93 4.32 -6.07 -16.53
C GLU A 93 3.52 -6.68 -15.36
N VAL A 94 3.47 -5.99 -14.21
CA VAL A 94 2.70 -6.40 -13.01
C VAL A 94 1.24 -5.90 -13.05
N GLY A 95 0.96 -4.85 -13.82
CA GLY A 95 -0.35 -4.21 -13.90
C GLY A 95 -1.46 -5.10 -14.46
N GLY A 96 -1.12 -6.07 -15.31
CA GLY A 96 -2.07 -7.10 -15.76
C GLY A 96 -2.55 -7.98 -14.61
N ILE A 97 -1.61 -8.42 -13.77
CA ILE A 97 -1.87 -9.28 -12.60
C ILE A 97 -2.74 -8.56 -11.57
N ALA A 98 -2.53 -7.25 -11.39
CA ALA A 98 -3.35 -6.44 -10.50
C ALA A 98 -4.82 -6.36 -10.94
N LEU A 99 -5.12 -6.38 -12.25
CA LEU A 99 -6.49 -6.39 -12.76
C LEU A 99 -7.14 -7.77 -12.65
N ASP A 100 -6.38 -8.85 -12.74
CA ASP A 100 -6.87 -10.22 -12.53
C ASP A 100 -7.32 -10.45 -11.07
N LEU A 101 -6.78 -9.66 -10.13
CA LEU A 101 -7.18 -9.64 -8.73
C LEU A 101 -8.47 -8.85 -8.46
N ALA A 102 -9.04 -8.17 -9.47
CA ALA A 102 -10.27 -7.41 -9.32
C ALA A 102 -11.47 -8.34 -9.10
N ARG A 103 -12.37 -7.93 -8.20
CA ARG A 103 -13.57 -8.69 -7.83
C ARG A 103 -14.81 -7.88 -8.22
N PRO A 104 -15.94 -8.54 -8.58
CA PRO A 104 -17.18 -7.81 -8.87
C PRO A 104 -17.65 -6.90 -7.73
N ALA A 105 -17.35 -7.25 -6.47
CA ALA A 105 -17.65 -6.44 -5.30
C ALA A 105 -16.95 -5.07 -5.30
N ASP A 106 -15.83 -4.91 -6.02
CA ASP A 106 -15.08 -3.64 -6.10
C ASP A 106 -15.88 -2.55 -6.84
N LEU A 107 -16.92 -2.92 -7.59
CA LEU A 107 -17.87 -1.96 -8.17
C LEU A 107 -18.62 -1.14 -7.10
N LEU A 108 -18.74 -1.64 -5.87
CA LEU A 108 -19.31 -0.90 -4.75
C LEU A 108 -18.51 0.35 -4.39
N LEU A 109 -17.23 0.42 -4.78
CA LEU A 109 -16.40 1.61 -4.59
C LEU A 109 -16.89 2.81 -5.42
N PHE A 110 -17.73 2.57 -6.43
CA PHE A 110 -18.34 3.59 -7.29
C PHE A 110 -19.82 3.85 -6.93
N ALA A 111 -20.31 3.36 -5.78
CA ALA A 111 -21.71 3.49 -5.38
C ALA A 111 -22.17 4.95 -5.26
N ASP A 112 -21.35 5.84 -4.70
CA ASP A 112 -21.70 7.25 -4.44
C ASP A 112 -21.65 8.20 -5.66
N PRO A 113 -20.76 8.04 -6.68
CA PRO A 113 -20.89 8.80 -7.92
C PRO A 113 -22.05 8.29 -8.78
N VAL A 114 -22.28 6.98 -8.85
CA VAL A 114 -23.17 6.37 -9.86
C VAL A 114 -24.63 6.35 -9.40
N LEU A 115 -24.95 5.76 -8.25
CA LEU A 115 -26.34 5.51 -7.84
C LEU A 115 -27.14 6.81 -7.63
N PRO A 116 -26.61 7.83 -6.94
CA PRO A 116 -27.35 9.06 -6.69
C PRO A 116 -27.49 9.94 -7.94
N SER A 117 -26.56 9.85 -8.90
CA SER A 117 -26.62 10.56 -10.17
C SER A 117 -27.69 9.98 -11.09
N ILE A 118 -27.82 8.65 -11.11
CA ILE A 118 -28.93 7.93 -11.77
C ILE A 118 -30.26 8.35 -11.12
N PHE A 119 -30.38 8.23 -9.79
CA PHE A 119 -31.60 8.63 -9.07
C PHE A 119 -31.96 10.10 -9.31
N ALA A 120 -30.96 10.99 -9.37
CA ALA A 120 -31.13 12.40 -9.69
C ALA A 120 -31.66 12.66 -11.11
N ALA A 121 -31.28 11.84 -12.09
CA ALA A 121 -31.75 11.95 -13.47
C ALA A 121 -33.20 11.45 -13.61
N PHE A 122 -33.59 10.40 -12.86
CA PHE A 122 -34.93 9.82 -12.87
C PHE A 122 -35.94 10.55 -11.97
N ALA A 123 -35.50 11.24 -10.93
CA ALA A 123 -36.36 12.10 -10.12
C ALA A 123 -36.86 13.29 -10.98
N LYS A 124 -38.08 13.17 -11.53
CA LYS A 124 -38.79 14.20 -12.31
C LYS A 124 -38.51 15.61 -11.74
N LYS A 125 -38.06 16.54 -12.60
CA LYS A 125 -37.92 17.97 -12.28
C LYS A 125 -39.29 18.54 -11.85
N ARG A 126 -39.60 18.49 -10.56
CA ARG A 126 -40.68 19.28 -9.97
C ARG A 126 -40.12 20.67 -9.68
N ILE A 127 -40.69 21.65 -10.36
CA ILE A 127 -40.38 23.08 -10.28
C ILE A 127 -40.42 23.53 -8.79
N ARG A 128 -39.55 24.45 -8.36
CA ARG A 128 -39.92 25.87 -8.16
C ARG A 128 -39.07 26.63 -7.11
N ASN A 129 -38.96 27.92 -7.40
CA ASN A 129 -38.65 29.09 -6.56
C ASN A 129 -37.24 29.19 -5.96
N LYS A 130 -36.44 30.04 -6.62
CA LYS A 130 -35.33 30.75 -5.99
C LYS A 130 -35.88 31.61 -4.85
N LYS A 131 -35.72 31.16 -3.61
CA LYS A 131 -35.56 32.11 -2.49
C LYS A 131 -34.11 32.58 -2.49
N GLN A 132 -33.92 33.86 -2.83
CA GLN A 132 -32.68 34.60 -2.60
C GLN A 132 -32.52 34.77 -1.09
N GLY A 133 -31.74 33.87 -0.48
CA GLY A 133 -31.16 34.09 0.83
C GLY A 133 -29.73 34.59 0.63
N THR A 134 -29.30 35.48 1.53
CA THR A 134 -28.00 36.16 1.56
C THR A 134 -26.86 35.19 1.25
N VAL A 135 -26.08 35.51 0.21
CA VAL A 135 -25.03 34.65 -0.36
C VAL A 135 -24.03 34.22 0.72
N TRP A 136 -23.66 35.13 1.62
CA TRP A 136 -22.68 34.91 2.69
C TRP A 136 -23.09 33.83 3.73
N ALA A 137 -24.38 33.70 4.04
CA ALA A 137 -24.88 32.71 5.00
C ALA A 137 -24.80 31.26 4.48
N ARG A 138 -24.58 31.05 3.17
CA ARG A 138 -24.43 29.71 2.55
C ARG A 138 -22.97 29.27 2.41
N PHE A 139 -22.02 30.19 2.43
CA PHE A 139 -20.59 29.90 2.23
C PHE A 139 -19.82 29.74 3.54
N ALA A 140 -20.16 30.51 4.58
CA ALA A 140 -19.54 30.42 5.90
C ALA A 140 -19.46 28.98 6.49
N PRO A 141 -20.54 28.16 6.48
CA PRO A 141 -20.47 26.81 7.03
C PRO A 141 -19.61 25.86 6.18
N ARG A 142 -19.53 26.07 4.86
CA ARG A 142 -18.70 25.22 3.97
C ARG A 142 -17.22 25.49 4.14
N ALA A 143 -16.84 26.77 4.27
CA ALA A 143 -15.48 27.16 4.55
C ALA A 143 -15.01 26.62 5.91
N ALA A 144 -15.87 26.67 6.93
CA ALA A 144 -15.59 26.08 8.23
C ALA A 144 -15.38 24.56 8.15
N VAL A 145 -16.27 23.82 7.46
CA VAL A 145 -16.09 22.37 7.25
C VAL A 145 -14.80 22.05 6.49
N ALA A 146 -14.47 22.83 5.46
CA ALA A 146 -13.23 22.66 4.70
C ALA A 146 -11.99 22.90 5.56
N LEU A 147 -12.01 23.93 6.42
CA LEU A 147 -10.93 24.22 7.37
C LEU A 147 -10.77 23.12 8.42
N VAL A 148 -11.87 22.60 8.98
CA VAL A 148 -11.83 21.48 9.92
C VAL A 148 -11.27 20.22 9.25
N MET A 149 -11.73 19.92 8.04
CA MET A 149 -11.21 18.81 7.25
C MET A 149 -9.71 18.95 7.02
N ALA A 150 -9.26 20.09 6.47
CA ALA A 150 -7.85 20.35 6.21
C ALA A 150 -6.99 20.29 7.48
N GLY A 151 -7.44 20.95 8.57
CA GLY A 151 -6.74 20.93 9.86
C GLY A 151 -6.63 19.53 10.46
N SER A 152 -7.69 18.72 10.36
CA SER A 152 -7.66 17.34 10.84
C SER A 152 -6.72 16.45 10.02
N LEU A 153 -6.68 16.62 8.69
CA LEU A 153 -5.77 15.86 7.83
C LEU A 153 -4.30 16.19 8.13
N VAL A 154 -3.98 17.47 8.31
CA VAL A 154 -2.62 17.90 8.70
C VAL A 154 -2.26 17.37 10.08
N PHE A 155 -3.14 17.53 11.06
CA PHE A 155 -2.90 17.04 12.43
C PHE A 155 -2.65 15.52 12.46
N LEU A 156 -3.46 14.74 11.76
CA LEU A 156 -3.33 13.29 11.71
C LEU A 156 -2.12 12.83 10.89
N SER A 157 -1.73 13.59 9.85
CA SER A 157 -0.56 13.25 9.04
C SER A 157 0.76 13.52 9.76
N VAL A 158 0.84 14.65 10.48
CA VAL A 158 2.04 15.07 11.23
C VAL A 158 2.17 14.34 12.57
N ASN A 159 1.07 13.98 13.22
CA ASN A 159 1.06 13.33 14.54
C ASN A 159 1.99 14.02 15.58
N PRO A 160 1.76 15.28 15.94
CA PRO A 160 2.70 16.08 16.75
C PRO A 160 2.90 15.59 18.20
N LYS A 161 2.17 14.55 18.63
CA LYS A 161 2.24 13.97 19.97
C LYS A 161 2.66 12.49 19.96
N ASP A 162 3.10 11.98 18.81
CA ASP A 162 3.49 10.57 18.62
C ASP A 162 2.45 9.58 19.17
N SER A 163 1.16 9.88 18.96
CA SER A 163 0.08 9.06 19.47
C SER A 163 -0.05 7.79 18.64
N ARG A 164 -0.05 6.63 19.29
CA ARG A 164 -0.26 5.31 18.65
C ARG A 164 -1.54 5.24 17.80
N LEU A 165 -2.62 5.86 18.26
CA LEU A 165 -3.87 5.91 17.50
C LEU A 165 -3.69 6.70 16.21
N VAL A 166 -3.05 7.88 16.29
CA VAL A 166 -2.82 8.75 15.13
C VAL A 166 -1.86 8.08 14.16
N THR A 167 -0.81 7.40 14.65
CA THR A 167 0.10 6.60 13.83
C THR A 167 -0.70 5.57 13.02
N ALA A 168 -1.52 4.75 13.68
CA ALA A 168 -2.34 3.75 13.01
C ALA A 168 -3.29 4.37 11.98
N LEU A 169 -4.02 5.44 12.34
CA LEU A 169 -4.91 6.14 11.40
C LEU A 169 -4.15 6.71 10.20
N SER A 170 -2.96 7.28 10.41
CA SER A 170 -2.15 7.88 9.35
C SER A 170 -1.62 6.86 8.33
N HIS A 171 -1.57 5.58 8.71
CA HIS A 171 -1.06 4.51 7.86
C HIS A 171 -2.14 3.72 7.13
N GLN A 172 -3.41 3.81 7.55
CA GLN A 172 -4.50 2.98 7.01
C GLN A 172 -5.72 3.77 6.55
N GLU A 173 -5.90 5.03 7.00
CA GLU A 173 -7.03 5.85 6.55
C GLU A 173 -6.73 6.46 5.19
N LEU A 174 -7.67 6.30 4.24
CA LEU A 174 -7.54 6.71 2.84
C LEU A 174 -6.93 8.10 2.66
N PHE A 175 -7.54 9.14 3.21
CA PHE A 175 -7.11 10.51 2.92
C PHE A 175 -5.84 10.86 3.68
N THR A 176 -5.74 10.47 4.94
CA THR A 176 -4.60 10.76 5.81
C THR A 176 -3.34 10.11 5.26
N TRP A 177 -3.42 8.85 4.84
CA TRP A 177 -2.30 8.13 4.23
C TRP A 177 -1.82 8.82 2.94
N HIS A 178 -2.73 9.23 2.04
CA HIS A 178 -2.36 9.90 0.78
C HIS A 178 -1.78 11.31 1.01
N VAL A 179 -2.28 12.04 2.02
CA VAL A 179 -1.70 13.33 2.43
C VAL A 179 -0.29 13.13 2.99
N LYS A 180 -0.10 12.12 3.85
CA LYS A 180 1.21 11.78 4.42
C LYS A 180 2.21 11.36 3.36
N ASP A 181 1.84 10.45 2.44
CA ASP A 181 2.69 9.99 1.33
C ASP A 181 3.08 11.13 0.37
N SER A 182 2.19 12.10 0.16
CA SER A 182 2.41 13.22 -0.78
C SER A 182 3.24 14.35 -0.18
N PHE A 183 2.94 14.75 1.06
CA PHE A 183 3.47 15.99 1.66
C PHE A 183 4.47 15.74 2.78
N PHE A 184 4.44 14.57 3.42
CA PHE A 184 5.26 14.21 4.57
C PHE A 184 6.03 12.90 4.30
N ARG A 185 6.47 12.71 3.05
CA ARG A 185 7.09 11.46 2.58
C ARG A 185 8.33 11.06 3.37
N SER A 186 9.13 12.03 3.83
CA SER A 186 10.28 11.78 4.72
C SER A 186 9.86 11.09 6.03
N GLU A 187 8.69 11.43 6.57
CA GLU A 187 8.15 10.80 7.78
C GLU A 187 7.49 9.45 7.50
N VAL A 188 6.97 9.20 6.29
CA VAL A 188 6.49 7.86 5.89
C VAL A 188 7.65 6.87 5.82
N ILE A 189 8.78 7.31 5.27
CA ILE A 189 10.02 6.52 5.20
C ILE A 189 10.50 6.20 6.63
N ASN A 190 10.62 7.22 7.48
CA ASN A 190 11.06 7.03 8.87
C ASN A 190 10.04 6.24 9.73
N ALA A 191 8.73 6.39 9.49
CA ALA A 191 7.70 5.68 10.27
C ALA A 191 7.43 4.26 9.77
N GLY A 192 7.71 3.95 8.51
CA GLY A 192 7.72 2.57 8.00
C GLY A 192 8.82 1.76 8.67
N ASP A 193 10.01 2.36 8.80
CA ASP A 193 11.11 1.78 9.58
C ASP A 193 10.71 1.60 11.06
N VAL A 194 10.02 2.56 11.68
CA VAL A 194 9.67 2.47 13.11
C VAL A 194 8.46 1.57 13.41
N ALA A 195 7.42 1.54 12.56
CA ALA A 195 6.21 0.75 12.84
C ALA A 195 6.40 -0.76 12.62
N ASP A 196 7.27 -1.14 11.68
CA ASP A 196 7.67 -2.54 11.49
C ASP A 196 8.73 -2.96 12.53
N MET A 197 9.57 -2.02 13.00
CA MET A 197 10.47 -2.27 14.14
C MET A 197 9.78 -2.28 15.51
N GLU A 198 8.64 -1.60 15.71
CA GLU A 198 7.94 -1.59 17.03
C GLU A 198 7.16 -2.89 17.29
N ASN A 199 6.79 -3.66 16.25
CA ASN A 199 6.19 -5.00 16.41
C ASN A 199 7.21 -6.14 16.24
N ALA A 200 8.38 -5.86 15.65
CA ALA A 200 9.53 -6.72 15.86
C ALA A 200 9.96 -6.47 17.31
N GLU A 201 9.54 -7.34 18.22
CA GLU A 201 10.39 -7.65 19.37
C GLU A 201 11.72 -8.15 18.78
N THR A 202 12.59 -7.23 18.34
CA THR A 202 14.00 -7.49 18.32
C THR A 202 14.37 -7.61 19.78
N GLU A 203 14.12 -8.79 20.34
CA GLU A 203 15.17 -9.44 21.08
C GLU A 203 16.37 -9.29 20.15
N ILE A 204 17.19 -8.27 20.42
CA ILE A 204 18.51 -8.18 19.85
C ILE A 204 19.14 -9.44 20.39
N VAL A 205 18.99 -10.53 19.64
CA VAL A 205 19.83 -11.70 19.78
C VAL A 205 21.18 -11.12 19.47
N VAL A 206 21.86 -10.65 20.52
CA VAL A 206 23.29 -10.40 20.49
C VAL A 206 23.81 -11.68 19.87
N PRO A 207 24.37 -11.63 18.65
CA PRO A 207 24.87 -12.85 18.04
C PRO A 207 25.77 -13.45 19.09
N GLU A 208 25.41 -14.64 19.59
CA GLU A 208 26.36 -15.45 20.32
C GLU A 208 27.60 -15.41 19.44
N GLN A 209 28.72 -14.89 19.96
CA GLN A 209 29.94 -14.76 19.16
C GLN A 209 30.24 -16.16 18.68
N LEU A 210 29.86 -16.43 17.42
CA LEU A 210 30.04 -17.72 16.82
C LEU A 210 31.55 -17.93 16.83
N ASP A 211 31.97 -18.98 17.51
CA ASP A 211 33.38 -19.35 17.53
C ASP A 211 33.84 -19.56 16.09
N ASP A 212 34.75 -18.70 15.62
CA ASP A 212 35.32 -18.75 14.28
C ASP A 212 36.04 -20.09 14.00
N SER A 213 36.16 -20.97 15.00
CA SER A 213 36.75 -22.32 14.91
C SER A 213 35.86 -23.38 14.26
N GLY A 214 34.67 -23.03 13.76
CA GLY A 214 33.76 -23.98 13.11
C GLY A 214 34.45 -24.82 12.03
N TYR A 215 34.06 -26.09 11.89
CA TYR A 215 34.73 -27.05 10.98
C TYR A 215 34.72 -26.67 9.48
N LEU A 216 33.91 -25.70 9.08
CA LEU A 216 33.85 -25.15 7.71
C LEU A 216 34.71 -23.88 7.53
N HIS A 217 35.34 -23.36 8.58
CA HIS A 217 36.15 -22.16 8.51
C HIS A 217 37.30 -22.34 7.51
N GLY A 218 37.37 -21.46 6.50
CA GLY A 218 38.48 -21.38 5.55
C GLY A 218 38.59 -22.51 4.52
N ILE A 219 37.67 -23.48 4.46
CA ILE A 219 37.78 -24.66 3.57
C ILE A 219 37.86 -24.32 2.06
N ALA A 220 37.41 -23.13 1.67
CA ALA A 220 37.37 -22.64 0.31
C ALA A 220 38.35 -21.46 0.04
N SER A 221 39.31 -21.22 0.93
CA SER A 221 40.29 -20.14 0.76
C SER A 221 41.05 -20.25 -0.57
N GLY A 222 41.19 -19.11 -1.28
CA GLY A 222 41.86 -19.02 -2.58
C GLY A 222 41.10 -19.64 -3.76
N ARG A 223 39.85 -20.09 -3.58
CA ARG A 223 39.00 -20.60 -4.67
C ARG A 223 38.18 -19.48 -5.30
N ASN A 224 37.74 -19.72 -6.54
CA ASN A 224 36.79 -18.84 -7.22
C ASN A 224 35.39 -18.99 -6.60
N LEU A 225 34.68 -17.88 -6.44
CA LEU A 225 33.27 -17.84 -6.07
C LEU A 225 32.42 -17.60 -7.33
N ILE A 226 31.43 -18.47 -7.57
CA ILE A 226 30.44 -18.31 -8.63
C ILE A 226 29.06 -18.28 -7.97
N VAL A 227 28.35 -17.17 -8.14
CA VAL A 227 26.97 -17.00 -7.64
C VAL A 227 26.03 -17.07 -8.83
N ILE A 228 25.04 -17.97 -8.77
CA ILE A 228 24.02 -18.14 -9.80
C ILE A 228 22.68 -17.73 -9.22
N GLN A 229 22.15 -16.61 -9.70
CA GLN A 229 20.79 -16.18 -9.36
C GLN A 229 19.78 -16.90 -10.24
N MET A 230 18.75 -17.46 -9.60
CA MET A 230 17.65 -18.12 -10.28
C MET A 230 16.40 -17.25 -10.24
N GLU A 231 15.96 -16.75 -11.40
CA GLU A 231 14.80 -15.86 -11.49
C GLU A 231 13.49 -16.59 -11.15
N ALA A 232 12.72 -16.00 -10.24
CA ALA A 232 11.41 -16.50 -9.80
C ALA A 232 11.36 -17.99 -9.40
N PHE A 233 12.48 -18.57 -8.96
CA PHE A 233 12.54 -19.98 -8.58
C PHE A 233 12.04 -20.19 -7.15
N GLN A 234 11.25 -21.25 -6.95
CA GLN A 234 10.75 -21.64 -5.63
C GLN A 234 11.08 -23.09 -5.33
N ASP A 235 11.32 -23.37 -4.06
CA ASP A 235 11.80 -24.67 -3.57
C ASP A 235 10.87 -25.85 -3.90
N PHE A 236 9.56 -25.60 -4.00
CA PHE A 236 8.58 -26.63 -4.33
C PHE A 236 8.82 -27.30 -5.71
N LEU A 237 9.66 -26.71 -6.56
CA LEU A 237 10.05 -27.28 -7.87
C LEU A 237 11.14 -28.35 -7.74
N ILE A 238 11.85 -28.41 -6.61
CA ILE A 238 12.84 -29.45 -6.33
C ILE A 238 12.11 -30.78 -6.11
N ASN A 239 12.55 -31.82 -6.82
CA ASN A 239 11.94 -33.15 -6.86
C ASN A 239 10.48 -33.19 -7.35
N ALA A 240 9.95 -32.08 -7.88
CA ALA A 240 8.62 -32.04 -8.43
C ALA A 240 8.52 -32.80 -9.76
N VAL A 241 7.43 -33.53 -9.92
CA VAL A 241 7.11 -34.31 -11.13
C VAL A 241 5.78 -33.83 -11.69
N TYR A 242 5.75 -33.56 -12.99
CA TYR A 242 4.54 -33.22 -13.72
C TYR A 242 4.41 -34.11 -14.95
N ASN A 243 3.26 -34.77 -15.13
CA ASN A 243 3.01 -35.73 -16.21
C ASN A 243 4.10 -36.81 -16.35
N GLY A 244 4.64 -37.28 -15.22
CA GLY A 244 5.68 -38.31 -15.19
C GLY A 244 7.09 -37.80 -15.52
N GLN A 245 7.29 -36.50 -15.67
CA GLN A 245 8.60 -35.89 -15.92
C GLN A 245 9.04 -35.00 -14.75
N GLU A 246 10.29 -35.13 -14.32
CA GLU A 246 10.90 -34.22 -13.35
C GLU A 246 10.99 -32.80 -13.92
N LEU A 247 10.59 -31.80 -13.13
CA LEU A 247 10.65 -30.40 -13.54
C LEU A 247 12.08 -29.85 -13.56
N THR A 248 12.95 -30.32 -12.64
CA THR A 248 14.29 -29.75 -12.40
C THR A 248 15.40 -30.82 -12.28
N PRO A 249 15.53 -31.75 -13.25
CA PRO A 249 16.37 -32.95 -13.08
C PRO A 249 17.86 -32.68 -12.82
N ASN A 250 18.40 -31.57 -13.31
CA ASN A 250 19.79 -31.20 -13.04
C ASN A 250 19.98 -30.69 -11.60
N LEU A 251 19.00 -29.95 -11.07
CA LEU A 251 19.03 -29.44 -9.69
C LEU A 251 18.76 -30.58 -8.70
N ASN A 252 17.83 -31.49 -9.02
CA ASN A 252 17.59 -32.69 -8.23
C ASN A 252 18.87 -33.50 -8.04
N ARG A 253 19.65 -33.69 -9.13
CA ARG A 253 20.96 -34.36 -9.08
C ARG A 253 22.00 -33.58 -8.27
N LEU A 254 21.99 -32.25 -8.32
CA LEU A 254 22.90 -31.42 -7.54
C LEU A 254 22.60 -31.55 -6.04
N VAL A 255 21.32 -31.46 -5.66
CA VAL A 255 20.83 -31.61 -4.28
C VAL A 255 21.11 -33.02 -3.73
N ALA A 256 20.95 -34.06 -4.56
CA ALA A 256 21.25 -35.44 -4.16
C ALA A 256 22.76 -35.78 -4.12
N GLY A 257 23.61 -34.93 -4.70
CA GLY A 257 25.05 -35.14 -4.79
C GLY A 257 25.83 -34.53 -3.62
N GLU A 258 27.09 -34.17 -3.88
CA GLU A 258 27.98 -33.50 -2.91
C GLU A 258 27.68 -31.99 -2.85
N SER A 259 26.54 -31.60 -2.27
CA SER A 259 26.17 -30.21 -2.06
C SER A 259 25.61 -29.96 -0.65
N ILE A 260 25.69 -28.70 -0.22
CA ILE A 260 24.96 -28.24 0.96
C ILE A 260 23.69 -27.56 0.44
N TYR A 261 22.53 -28.13 0.80
CA TYR A 261 21.23 -27.64 0.36
C TYR A 261 20.37 -27.27 1.58
N PHE A 262 19.70 -26.13 1.48
CA PHE A 262 18.84 -25.58 2.54
C PHE A 262 17.39 -25.53 2.05
N SER A 263 16.54 -26.44 2.55
CA SER A 263 15.10 -26.46 2.25
C SER A 263 14.30 -25.38 2.99
N SER A 264 14.92 -24.72 3.97
CA SER A 264 14.31 -23.68 4.81
C SER A 264 15.02 -22.34 4.64
N TYR A 265 15.23 -21.95 3.37
CA TYR A 265 15.81 -20.67 2.99
C TYR A 265 14.74 -19.77 2.37
N TYR A 266 14.63 -18.53 2.86
CA TYR A 266 13.58 -17.60 2.46
C TYR A 266 14.17 -16.32 1.91
N GLN A 267 13.62 -15.85 0.79
CA GLN A 267 13.99 -14.56 0.20
C GLN A 267 13.52 -13.41 1.10
N GLN A 268 14.31 -12.34 1.14
CA GLN A 268 14.03 -11.13 1.91
C GLN A 268 13.94 -9.93 0.96
N LEU A 269 12.80 -9.79 0.28
CA LEU A 269 12.62 -8.80 -0.79
C LEU A 269 11.66 -7.68 -0.37
N GLY A 270 11.89 -6.48 -0.90
CA GLY A 270 10.96 -5.36 -0.89
C GLY A 270 10.32 -5.18 -2.26
N ARG A 271 10.21 -3.93 -2.73
CA ARG A 271 9.62 -3.61 -4.05
C ARG A 271 10.60 -3.74 -5.23
N GLY A 272 11.89 -3.96 -4.97
CA GLY A 272 12.91 -4.08 -6.00
C GLY A 272 13.01 -5.49 -6.61
N ASN A 273 12.36 -6.50 -6.03
CA ASN A 273 12.41 -7.90 -6.47
C ASN A 273 13.87 -8.37 -6.69
N THR A 274 14.27 -8.62 -7.93
CA THR A 274 15.62 -8.99 -8.37
C THR A 274 16.70 -8.09 -7.76
N SER A 275 16.52 -6.75 -7.76
CA SER A 275 17.54 -5.83 -7.22
C SER A 275 17.73 -5.99 -5.70
N ASP A 276 16.65 -6.35 -5.01
CA ASP A 276 16.69 -6.53 -3.56
C ASP A 276 17.38 -7.85 -3.21
N ALA A 277 17.16 -8.91 -4.01
CA ALA A 277 17.85 -10.18 -3.86
C ALA A 277 19.38 -10.03 -4.00
N GLU A 278 19.82 -9.28 -5.02
CA GLU A 278 21.22 -8.95 -5.22
C GLU A 278 21.77 -8.11 -4.06
N PHE A 279 21.01 -7.10 -3.61
CA PHE A 279 21.44 -6.20 -2.55
C PHE A 279 21.66 -6.94 -1.23
N VAL A 280 20.69 -7.77 -0.80
CA VAL A 280 20.78 -8.56 0.43
C VAL A 280 21.94 -9.54 0.36
N THR A 281 22.06 -10.27 -0.76
CA THR A 281 23.12 -11.27 -0.96
C THR A 281 24.51 -10.63 -0.88
N ASN A 282 24.69 -9.46 -1.47
CA ASN A 282 26.00 -8.80 -1.51
C ASN A 282 26.30 -7.98 -0.27
N ASN A 283 25.32 -7.48 0.48
CA ASN A 283 25.58 -6.52 1.57
C ASN A 283 25.13 -7.01 2.94
N SER A 284 24.39 -8.12 3.03
CA SER A 284 23.79 -8.61 4.28
C SER A 284 22.95 -7.55 4.99
N LEU A 285 22.26 -6.71 4.21
CA LEU A 285 21.37 -5.65 4.68
C LEU A 285 19.99 -5.85 4.06
N TYR A 286 18.94 -5.60 4.86
CA TYR A 286 17.58 -5.60 4.34
C TYR A 286 17.37 -4.49 3.29
N PRO A 287 16.51 -4.74 2.28
CA PRO A 287 16.13 -3.71 1.33
C PRO A 287 15.09 -2.76 1.94
N VAL A 288 14.81 -1.66 1.25
CA VAL A 288 13.72 -0.74 1.63
C VAL A 288 12.36 -1.23 1.13
N LEU A 289 11.31 -0.99 1.92
CA LEU A 289 9.96 -1.50 1.65
C LEU A 289 9.19 -0.71 0.57
N TYR A 290 9.61 0.51 0.25
CA TYR A 290 8.81 1.45 -0.56
C TYR A 290 9.33 1.72 -1.98
N GLY A 291 10.44 1.09 -2.38
CA GLY A 291 10.99 1.18 -3.74
C GLY A 291 12.20 0.26 -3.93
N SER A 292 12.87 0.36 -5.08
CA SER A 292 14.12 -0.37 -5.31
C SER A 292 15.28 0.34 -4.62
N VAL A 293 16.07 -0.40 -3.83
CA VAL A 293 17.27 0.11 -3.14
C VAL A 293 18.26 0.69 -4.14
N TYR A 294 18.43 0.04 -5.30
CA TYR A 294 19.36 0.45 -6.34
C TYR A 294 18.99 1.80 -6.96
N GLU A 295 17.71 2.20 -6.93
CA GLU A 295 17.30 3.53 -7.43
C GLU A 295 17.39 4.61 -6.35
N LEU A 296 16.96 4.27 -5.13
CA LEU A 296 16.84 5.24 -4.04
C LEU A 296 18.19 5.58 -3.42
N TYR A 297 19.12 4.63 -3.39
CA TYR A 297 20.40 4.73 -2.69
C TYR A 297 21.60 4.46 -3.60
N TYR A 298 21.47 4.69 -4.91
CA TYR A 298 22.56 4.48 -5.88
C TYR A 298 23.84 5.25 -5.53
N GLY A 299 23.72 6.39 -4.84
CA GLY A 299 24.84 7.23 -4.42
C GLY A 299 25.48 6.84 -3.08
N ASN A 300 24.94 5.84 -2.39
CA ASN A 300 25.50 5.39 -1.12
C ASN A 300 26.77 4.56 -1.32
N ARG A 301 27.63 4.57 -0.30
CA ARG A 301 28.80 3.71 -0.22
C ARG A 301 28.47 2.49 0.63
N PHE A 302 28.61 1.29 0.06
CA PHE A 302 28.41 0.02 0.75
C PHE A 302 29.72 -0.77 0.81
N TYR A 303 29.90 -1.55 1.87
CA TYR A 303 31.02 -2.49 2.05
C TYR A 303 30.50 -3.92 1.88
N GLY A 304 30.06 -4.24 0.66
CA GLY A 304 29.52 -5.55 0.34
C GLY A 304 30.60 -6.60 0.06
N LEU A 305 30.18 -7.86 -0.06
CA LEU A 305 30.96 -9.04 -0.36
C LEU A 305 32.05 -8.82 -1.44
N PRO A 306 31.77 -8.17 -2.59
CA PRO A 306 32.81 -7.96 -3.62
C PRO A 306 33.98 -7.05 -3.19
N TRP A 307 33.82 -6.22 -2.15
CA TRP A 307 34.88 -5.38 -1.61
C TRP A 307 35.71 -6.07 -0.52
N VAL A 308 35.19 -7.16 0.05
CA VAL A 308 35.78 -7.87 1.19
C VAL A 308 36.54 -9.13 0.75
N LEU A 309 36.14 -9.74 -0.38
CA LEU A 309 36.87 -10.83 -1.04
C LEU A 309 38.19 -10.34 -1.66
#